data_AF-A0A2A9PAT7-F1
#
_entry.id   AF-A0A2A9PAT7-F1
#
_cell.length_a   1.000
_cell.length_b   1.000
_cell.length_c   1.000
_cell.angle_alpha   90.00
_cell.angle_beta   90.00
_cell.angle_gamma   90.00
#
_symmetry.space_group_name_H-M   'P 1'
#
loop_
_entity.id
_entity.type
_entity.pdbx_description
1 polymer ?
#
loop_
_entity_poly.entity_id
_entity_poly.type
_entity_poly.pdbx_seq_one_letter_code
_entity_poly.pdbx_strand_id
1 'polypeptide(L)'
;MSLGKVSPAHFEKVIAMEKDSFSRLTPQQYYTCAEKFVGLLKLGRVPPTISDSSLPPEVLHEIGCILRFLSKYTGLSVPLWACASNMGFVPSTISLAMQLVRGGTFGKHKAFQMIEARFKKLVIEGKDPNAMTVDGQLLFTQTRFTLAAAMLAKALRVGSSDFELKPSCQLYLAKTYLKLGRDVVAMDLFDQLAKIGVTEAHAELGRWLMTTDPNRARQHLYEAARGQPELYKDLFTISMKEAASASGKRNEDLLRWALEWWRLADRRVEF
;
A
#
# COMPACT_ATOMS: atom_id res chain seq x y z
N MET A 1 20.43 -1.25 13.88
CA MET A 1 19.05 -0.74 13.62
C MET A 1 18.57 0.00 14.86
N SER A 2 17.78 1.06 14.72
CA SER A 2 17.22 1.84 15.83
C SER A 2 15.82 2.39 15.48
N LEU A 3 15.11 2.94 16.47
CA LEU A 3 13.84 3.65 16.26
C LEU A 3 14.02 5.04 15.60
N GLY A 4 15.25 5.52 15.43
CA GLY A 4 15.49 6.84 14.83
C GLY A 4 14.79 7.96 15.60
N LYS A 5 13.98 8.76 14.90
CA LYS A 5 13.18 9.87 15.46
C LYS A 5 11.76 9.45 15.89
N VAL A 6 11.43 8.15 15.85
CA VAL A 6 10.11 7.66 16.27
C VAL A 6 9.92 7.91 17.77
N SER A 7 8.73 8.36 18.15
CA SER A 7 8.33 8.66 19.52
C SER A 7 6.92 8.13 19.79
N PRO A 8 6.44 8.08 21.05
CA PRO A 8 5.08 7.66 21.37
C PRO A 8 3.99 8.44 20.62
N ALA A 9 4.18 9.75 20.43
CA ALA A 9 3.23 10.59 19.67
C ALA A 9 3.09 10.16 18.20
N HIS A 10 4.14 9.56 17.62
CA HIS A 10 4.05 9.00 16.26
C HIS A 10 3.19 7.73 16.24
N PHE A 11 3.30 6.87 17.26
CA PHE A 11 2.43 5.69 17.40
C PHE A 11 0.97 6.11 17.57
N GLU A 12 0.71 7.09 18.44
CA GLU A 12 -0.63 7.63 18.67
C GLU A 12 -1.25 8.16 17.38
N LYS A 13 -0.48 8.94 16.60
CA LYS A 13 -0.94 9.46 15.31
C LYS A 13 -1.32 8.35 14.33
N VAL A 14 -0.49 7.32 14.18
CA VAL A 14 -0.78 6.20 13.26
C VAL A 14 -1.99 5.40 13.74
N ILE A 15 -2.09 5.11 15.03
CA ILE A 15 -3.20 4.36 15.61
C ILE A 15 -4.53 5.12 15.44
N ALA A 16 -4.52 6.45 15.65
CA ALA A 16 -5.70 7.28 15.46
C ALA A 16 -6.16 7.34 13.97
N MET A 17 -5.22 7.26 13.02
CA MET A 17 -5.54 7.23 11.59
C MET A 17 -6.19 5.92 11.17
N GLU A 18 -5.75 4.79 11.74
CA GLU A 18 -6.16 3.43 11.32
C GLU A 18 -7.34 2.87 12.14
N LYS A 19 -8.11 3.75 12.81
CA LYS A 19 -9.38 3.50 13.55
C LYS A 19 -9.73 2.02 13.78
N ASP A 20 -9.41 1.54 14.99
CA ASP A 20 -9.67 0.18 15.50
C ASP A 20 -8.75 -0.95 14.99
N SER A 21 -7.87 -0.71 14.01
CA SER A 21 -6.91 -1.72 13.52
C SER A 21 -5.84 -2.11 14.56
N PHE A 22 -5.62 -1.28 15.59
CA PHE A 22 -4.59 -1.50 16.62
C PHE A 22 -5.17 -1.30 18.03
N SER A 23 -5.98 -2.25 18.49
CA SER A 23 -6.70 -2.16 19.77
C SER A 23 -6.08 -2.97 20.91
N ARG A 24 -5.05 -3.79 20.64
CA ARG A 24 -4.46 -4.70 21.64
C ARG A 24 -3.71 -4.01 22.77
N LEU A 25 -2.98 -2.95 22.44
CA LEU A 25 -2.12 -2.20 23.37
C LEU A 25 -2.34 -0.69 23.17
N THR A 26 -2.00 0.08 24.19
CA THR A 26 -1.94 1.54 24.07
C THR A 26 -0.74 1.98 23.21
N PRO A 27 -0.76 3.18 22.62
CA PRO A 27 0.38 3.70 21.86
C PRO A 27 1.71 3.65 22.64
N GLN A 28 1.66 3.99 23.93
CA GLN A 28 2.83 3.94 24.81
C GLN A 28 3.34 2.51 25.01
N GLN A 29 2.44 1.53 25.18
CA GLN A 29 2.81 0.13 25.34
C GLN A 29 3.44 -0.44 24.07
N TYR A 30 2.91 -0.12 22.88
CA TYR A 30 3.55 -0.51 21.62
C TYR A 30 4.95 0.10 21.47
N TYR A 31 5.11 1.38 21.82
CA TYR A 31 6.42 2.04 21.79
C TYR A 31 7.42 1.35 22.73
N THR A 32 7.03 1.06 23.97
CA THR A 32 7.88 0.32 24.93
C THR A 32 8.28 -1.06 24.40
N CYS A 33 7.36 -1.78 23.75
CA CYS A 33 7.67 -3.07 23.14
C CYS A 33 8.66 -2.93 21.97
N ALA A 34 8.53 -1.87 21.17
CA ALA A 34 9.46 -1.58 20.07
C ALA A 34 10.86 -1.22 20.60
N GLU A 35 10.95 -0.46 21.69
CA GLU A 35 12.22 -0.18 22.38
C GLU A 35 12.87 -1.45 22.93
N LYS A 36 12.07 -2.33 23.54
CA LYS A 36 12.54 -3.64 24.01
C LYS A 36 13.12 -4.46 22.85
N PHE A 37 12.42 -4.52 21.72
CA PHE A 37 12.92 -5.22 20.53
C PHE A 37 14.26 -4.63 20.03
N VAL A 38 14.40 -3.30 20.01
CA VAL A 38 15.69 -2.64 19.69
C VAL A 38 16.77 -2.97 20.71
N GLY A 39 16.43 -3.05 22.00
CA GLY A 39 17.33 -3.52 23.04
C GLY A 39 17.88 -4.92 22.75
N LEU A 40 17.01 -5.85 22.34
CA LEU A 40 17.43 -7.21 21.96
C LEU A 40 18.37 -7.23 20.75
N LEU A 41 18.16 -6.34 19.77
CA LEU A 41 19.09 -6.17 18.64
C LEU A 41 20.46 -5.64 19.09
N LYS A 42 20.48 -4.68 20.01
CA LYS A 42 21.73 -4.13 20.57
C LYS A 42 22.53 -5.16 21.37
N LEU A 43 21.85 -6.14 21.95
CA LEU A 43 22.46 -7.30 22.59
C LEU A 43 22.99 -8.36 21.60
N GLY A 44 22.97 -8.08 20.30
CA GLY A 44 23.51 -8.96 19.26
C GLY A 44 22.55 -10.06 18.81
N ARG A 45 21.28 -10.06 19.26
CA ARG A 45 20.29 -11.00 18.73
C ARG A 45 19.93 -10.64 17.30
N VAL A 46 19.75 -11.64 16.44
CA VAL A 46 19.58 -11.47 14.99
C VAL A 46 18.17 -11.89 14.56
N PRO A 47 17.38 -11.05 13.88
CA PRO A 47 16.15 -11.47 13.23
C PRO A 47 16.43 -12.55 12.17
N PRO A 48 15.59 -13.58 12.01
CA PRO A 48 14.26 -13.72 12.61
C PRO A 48 14.24 -14.53 13.93
N THR A 49 15.38 -14.78 14.57
CA THR A 49 15.46 -15.69 15.73
C THR A 49 15.14 -15.02 17.06
N ILE A 50 14.69 -13.76 17.06
CA ILE A 50 14.33 -13.05 18.27
C ILE A 50 12.97 -13.54 18.73
N SER A 51 12.97 -14.27 19.85
CA SER A 51 11.79 -14.65 20.60
C SER A 51 11.94 -14.21 22.06
N ASP A 52 10.91 -13.58 22.61
CA ASP A 52 10.80 -13.16 24.00
C ASP A 52 9.34 -13.31 24.41
N SER A 53 9.06 -13.90 25.58
CA SER A 53 7.68 -14.16 26.03
C SER A 53 6.87 -12.88 26.21
N SER A 54 7.51 -11.73 26.42
CA SER A 54 6.83 -10.44 26.50
C SER A 54 6.62 -9.78 25.13
N LEU A 55 7.06 -10.41 24.03
CA LEU A 55 6.89 -9.93 22.66
C LEU A 55 6.18 -11.02 21.85
N PRO A 56 4.87 -11.24 22.10
CA PRO A 56 4.09 -12.21 21.33
C PRO A 56 4.02 -11.79 19.85
N PRO A 57 3.82 -12.74 18.94
CA PRO A 57 3.98 -12.49 17.52
C PRO A 57 2.93 -11.53 16.94
N GLU A 58 1.72 -11.47 17.53
CA GLU A 58 0.68 -10.49 17.21
C GLU A 58 1.17 -9.06 17.49
N VAL A 59 1.81 -8.84 18.64
CA VAL A 59 2.35 -7.52 19.01
C VAL A 59 3.51 -7.14 18.09
N LEU A 60 4.41 -8.09 17.78
CA LEU A 60 5.48 -7.85 16.80
C LEU A 60 4.92 -7.49 15.42
N HIS A 61 3.84 -8.16 15.00
CA HIS A 61 3.16 -7.85 13.74
C HIS A 61 2.59 -6.44 13.73
N GLU A 62 1.79 -6.09 14.74
CA GLU A 62 1.12 -4.79 14.88
C GLU A 62 2.16 -3.65 14.95
N ILE A 63 3.25 -3.80 15.72
CA ILE A 63 4.36 -2.83 15.71
C ILE A 63 4.99 -2.74 14.33
N GLY A 64 5.21 -3.86 13.64
CA GLY A 64 5.73 -3.87 12.28
C GLY A 64 4.83 -3.09 11.30
N CYS A 65 3.52 -3.24 11.42
CA CYS A 65 2.52 -2.50 10.65
C CYS A 65 2.55 -1.00 10.98
N ILE A 66 2.58 -0.62 12.26
CA ILE A 66 2.67 0.80 12.66
C ILE A 66 3.97 1.42 12.15
N LEU A 67 5.11 0.77 12.37
CA LEU A 67 6.41 1.29 11.93
C LEU A 67 6.55 1.33 10.41
N ARG A 68 5.72 0.59 9.65
CA ARG A 68 5.69 0.71 8.19
C ARG A 68 5.20 2.08 7.72
N PHE A 69 4.24 2.70 8.42
CA PHE A 69 3.82 4.09 8.17
C PHE A 69 4.90 5.10 8.55
N LEU A 70 5.81 4.69 9.43
CA LEU A 70 6.94 5.49 9.92
C LEU A 70 8.26 5.13 9.23
N SER A 71 8.21 4.52 8.03
CA SER A 71 9.40 4.00 7.35
C SER A 71 10.45 5.06 7.00
N LYS A 72 10.06 6.33 6.95
CA LYS A 72 11.00 7.46 6.80
C LYS A 72 11.92 7.65 8.01
N TYR A 73 11.55 7.12 9.17
CA TYR A 73 12.31 7.24 10.41
C TYR A 73 13.05 5.95 10.80
N THR A 74 12.57 4.79 10.36
CA THR A 74 13.13 3.50 10.77
C THR A 74 12.88 2.39 9.74
N GLY A 75 13.80 1.43 9.68
CA GLY A 75 13.69 0.21 8.86
C GLY A 75 13.25 -1.03 9.65
N LEU A 76 12.64 -0.86 10.83
CA LEU A 76 12.35 -1.96 11.76
C LEU A 76 11.12 -2.83 11.41
N SER A 77 10.28 -2.44 10.46
CA SER A 77 9.08 -3.22 10.10
C SER A 77 9.42 -4.64 9.60
N VAL A 78 10.38 -4.76 8.70
CA VAL A 78 10.83 -6.05 8.14
C VAL A 78 11.35 -7.03 9.20
N PRO A 79 12.30 -6.68 10.08
CA PRO A 79 12.78 -7.61 11.10
C PRO A 79 11.70 -8.00 12.11
N LEU A 80 10.76 -7.10 12.45
CA LEU A 80 9.62 -7.42 13.31
C LEU A 80 8.70 -8.47 12.66
N TRP A 81 8.29 -8.27 11.40
CA TRP A 81 7.50 -9.26 10.66
C TRP A 81 8.26 -10.56 10.46
N ALA A 82 9.57 -10.52 10.23
CA ALA A 82 10.38 -11.72 10.08
C ALA A 82 10.39 -12.57 11.36
N CYS A 83 10.54 -11.95 12.54
CA CYS A 83 10.45 -12.65 13.82
C CYS A 83 9.04 -13.23 14.06
N ALA A 84 7.99 -12.43 13.88
CA ALA A 84 6.61 -12.89 14.04
C ALA A 84 6.24 -14.04 13.08
N SER A 85 6.67 -13.96 11.82
CA SER A 85 6.52 -15.06 10.85
C SER A 85 7.26 -16.32 11.31
N ASN A 86 8.45 -16.16 11.89
CA ASN A 86 9.23 -17.28 12.41
C ASN A 86 8.61 -17.94 13.65
N MET A 87 7.81 -17.19 14.41
CA MET A 87 6.97 -17.69 15.49
C MET A 87 5.65 -18.32 14.98
N GLY A 88 5.45 -18.41 13.66
CA GLY A 88 4.28 -19.07 13.05
C GLY A 88 3.10 -18.14 12.77
N PHE A 89 3.23 -16.82 12.98
CA PHE A 89 2.13 -15.89 12.76
C PHE A 89 1.93 -15.58 11.28
N VAL A 90 0.85 -16.11 10.72
CA VAL A 90 0.52 -16.06 9.29
C VAL A 90 0.43 -14.63 8.74
N PRO A 91 -0.24 -13.66 9.39
CA PRO A 91 -0.32 -12.29 8.88
C PRO A 91 1.05 -11.65 8.63
N SER A 92 2.04 -11.91 9.48
CA SER A 92 3.41 -11.42 9.26
C SER A 92 4.11 -12.04 8.06
N THR A 93 3.81 -13.31 7.75
CA THR A 93 4.30 -13.97 6.54
C THR A 93 3.73 -13.29 5.29
N ILE A 94 2.43 -12.96 5.31
CA ILE A 94 1.74 -12.29 4.19
C ILE A 94 2.21 -10.84 4.03
N SER A 95 2.28 -10.06 5.11
CA SER A 95 2.77 -8.67 5.07
C SER A 95 4.20 -8.55 4.57
N LEU A 96 5.08 -9.46 4.99
CA LEU A 96 6.45 -9.47 4.50
C LEU A 96 6.53 -9.91 3.04
N ALA A 97 5.80 -10.95 2.63
CA ALA A 97 5.71 -11.34 1.21
C ALA A 97 5.21 -10.18 0.35
N MET A 98 4.15 -9.48 0.78
CA MET A 98 3.61 -8.30 0.10
C MET A 98 4.65 -7.19 -0.05
N GLN A 99 5.41 -6.90 1.01
CA GLN A 99 6.49 -5.91 0.96
C GLN A 99 7.59 -6.32 -0.04
N LEU A 100 7.96 -7.60 -0.09
CA LEU A 100 8.95 -8.12 -1.04
C LEU A 100 8.44 -8.07 -2.49
N VAL A 101 7.16 -8.39 -2.72
CA VAL A 101 6.52 -8.29 -4.04
C VAL A 101 6.51 -6.84 -4.52
N ARG A 102 6.04 -5.91 -3.68
CA ARG A 102 5.99 -4.46 -4.00
C ARG A 102 7.39 -3.87 -4.20
N GLY A 103 8.38 -4.35 -3.46
CA GLY A 103 9.78 -3.97 -3.62
C GLY A 103 10.49 -4.63 -4.81
N GLY A 104 9.84 -5.58 -5.50
CA GLY A 104 10.46 -6.35 -6.57
C GLY A 104 11.63 -7.21 -6.11
N THR A 105 11.65 -7.63 -4.84
CA THR A 105 12.74 -8.41 -4.21
C THR A 105 12.33 -9.84 -3.83
N PHE A 106 11.06 -10.21 -4.04
CA PHE A 106 10.57 -11.57 -3.86
C PHE A 106 11.37 -12.57 -4.72
N GLY A 107 11.90 -13.62 -4.11
CA GLY A 107 12.74 -14.63 -4.75
C GLY A 107 14.21 -14.26 -4.90
N LYS A 108 14.62 -13.04 -4.52
CA LYS A 108 15.98 -12.53 -4.80
C LYS A 108 16.97 -12.69 -3.66
N HIS A 109 16.51 -12.68 -2.41
CA HIS A 109 17.40 -12.69 -1.25
C HIS A 109 17.30 -13.98 -0.45
N LYS A 110 18.45 -14.65 -0.25
CA LYS A 110 18.54 -15.90 0.54
C LYS A 110 17.96 -15.74 1.95
N ALA A 111 18.12 -14.55 2.55
CA ALA A 111 17.61 -14.24 3.89
C ALA A 111 16.07 -14.42 4.04
N PHE A 112 15.31 -14.36 2.95
CA PHE A 112 13.85 -14.47 2.99
C PHE A 112 13.32 -15.82 2.49
N GLN A 113 14.17 -16.75 2.05
CA GLN A 113 13.76 -18.02 1.43
C GLN A 113 12.77 -18.83 2.29
N MET A 114 13.01 -18.92 3.59
CA MET A 114 12.13 -19.65 4.51
C MET A 114 10.73 -19.02 4.61
N ILE A 115 10.66 -17.69 4.58
CA ILE A 115 9.41 -16.93 4.68
C ILE A 115 8.66 -17.03 3.35
N GLU A 116 9.36 -16.92 2.23
CA GLU A 116 8.78 -17.12 0.90
C GLU A 116 8.26 -18.55 0.71
N ALA A 117 8.94 -19.57 1.26
CA ALA A 117 8.47 -20.95 1.25
C ALA A 117 7.16 -21.11 2.05
N ARG A 118 7.07 -20.51 3.24
CA ARG A 118 5.82 -20.48 4.03
C ARG A 118 4.70 -19.78 3.27
N PHE A 119 4.99 -18.63 2.65
CA PHE A 119 4.02 -17.89 1.83
C PHE A 119 3.51 -18.75 0.65
N LYS A 120 4.43 -19.38 -0.11
CA LYS A 120 4.05 -20.27 -1.21
C LYS A 120 3.16 -21.43 -0.75
N LYS A 121 3.43 -21.98 0.44
CA LYS A 121 2.57 -23.02 1.03
C LYS A 121 1.13 -22.50 1.25
N LEU A 122 0.96 -21.31 1.82
CA LEU A 122 -0.37 -20.69 2.01
C LEU A 122 -1.10 -20.50 0.67
N VAL A 123 -0.39 -20.09 -0.37
CA VAL A 123 -0.95 -19.92 -1.72
C VAL A 123 -1.38 -21.26 -2.32
N ILE A 124 -0.56 -22.30 -2.19
CA ILE A 124 -0.87 -23.66 -2.68
C ILE A 124 -2.11 -24.23 -1.98
N GLU A 125 -2.23 -24.04 -0.66
CA GLU A 125 -3.43 -24.45 0.09
C GLU A 125 -4.69 -23.77 -0.45
N GLY A 126 -4.57 -22.54 -0.95
CA GLY A 126 -5.62 -21.87 -1.72
C GLY A 126 -6.87 -21.52 -0.90
N LYS A 127 -6.71 -21.40 0.42
CA LYS A 127 -7.77 -21.08 1.39
C LYS A 127 -7.70 -19.64 1.89
N ASP A 128 -6.52 -19.05 1.95
CA ASP A 128 -6.31 -17.69 2.47
C ASP A 128 -6.45 -16.64 1.33
N PRO A 129 -7.51 -15.81 1.32
CA PRO A 129 -7.72 -14.81 0.27
C PRO A 129 -6.69 -13.68 0.31
N ASN A 130 -6.09 -13.39 1.46
CA ASN A 130 -5.02 -12.40 1.58
C ASN A 130 -3.73 -12.92 0.93
N ALA A 131 -3.38 -14.19 1.17
CA ALA A 131 -2.22 -14.82 0.52
C ALA A 131 -2.40 -14.88 -1.01
N MET A 132 -3.58 -15.30 -1.49
CA MET A 132 -3.89 -15.33 -2.92
C MET A 132 -3.87 -13.93 -3.55
N THR A 133 -4.27 -12.90 -2.81
CA THR A 133 -4.19 -11.50 -3.28
C THR A 133 -2.74 -11.10 -3.55
N VAL A 134 -1.83 -11.41 -2.64
CA VAL A 134 -0.40 -11.10 -2.79
C VAL A 134 0.21 -11.90 -3.95
N ASP A 135 -0.17 -13.16 -4.14
CA ASP A 135 0.29 -13.95 -5.29
C ASP A 135 -0.25 -13.40 -6.62
N GLY A 136 -1.51 -12.95 -6.65
CA GLY A 136 -2.09 -12.23 -7.78
C GLY A 136 -1.30 -10.96 -8.13
N GLN A 137 -0.83 -10.20 -7.12
CA GLN A 137 0.06 -9.05 -7.33
C GLN A 137 1.41 -9.47 -7.92
N LEU A 138 2.00 -10.57 -7.44
CA LEU A 138 3.25 -11.11 -7.98
C LEU A 138 3.09 -11.55 -9.45
N LEU A 139 2.01 -12.24 -9.78
CA LEU A 139 1.71 -12.63 -11.17
C LEU A 139 1.52 -11.40 -12.07
N PHE A 140 0.87 -10.36 -11.57
CA PHE A 140 0.71 -9.08 -12.28
C PHE A 140 2.07 -8.42 -12.58
N THR A 141 2.97 -8.33 -11.60
CA THR A 141 4.31 -7.73 -11.81
C THR A 141 5.19 -8.57 -12.75
N GLN A 142 4.92 -9.87 -12.86
CA GLN A 142 5.53 -10.77 -13.83
C GLN A 142 4.87 -10.72 -15.22
N THR A 143 3.92 -9.82 -15.47
CA THR A 143 3.14 -9.70 -16.71
C THR A 143 2.28 -10.93 -17.06
N ARG A 144 2.03 -11.81 -16.09
CA ARG A 144 1.20 -13.02 -16.25
C ARG A 144 -0.27 -12.70 -15.99
N PHE A 145 -0.82 -11.76 -16.76
CA PHE A 145 -2.12 -11.13 -16.49
C PHE A 145 -3.29 -12.12 -16.44
N THR A 146 -3.36 -13.12 -17.32
CA THR A 146 -4.44 -14.12 -17.30
C THR A 146 -4.45 -14.93 -15.98
N LEU A 147 -3.27 -15.28 -15.48
CA LEU A 147 -3.14 -16.02 -14.22
C LEU A 147 -3.41 -15.13 -13.02
N ALA A 148 -2.94 -13.87 -13.05
CA ALA A 148 -3.26 -12.88 -12.04
C ALA A 148 -4.78 -12.69 -11.90
N ALA A 149 -5.50 -12.53 -13.02
CA ALA A 149 -6.95 -12.38 -13.02
C ALA A 149 -7.66 -13.59 -12.41
N ALA A 150 -7.24 -14.81 -12.79
CA ALA A 150 -7.79 -16.05 -12.24
C ALA A 150 -7.56 -16.17 -10.73
N MET A 151 -6.34 -15.85 -10.25
CA MET A 151 -5.99 -15.89 -8.84
C MET A 151 -6.77 -14.87 -8.01
N LEU A 152 -6.84 -13.62 -8.47
CA LEU A 152 -7.55 -12.53 -7.78
C LEU A 152 -9.07 -12.77 -7.77
N ALA A 153 -9.64 -13.26 -8.87
CA ALA A 153 -11.04 -13.66 -8.91
C ALA A 153 -11.33 -14.84 -7.95
N LYS A 154 -10.41 -15.81 -7.85
CA LYS A 154 -10.53 -16.89 -6.86
C LYS A 154 -10.49 -16.35 -5.43
N ALA A 155 -9.58 -15.43 -5.11
CA ALA A 155 -9.50 -14.79 -3.79
C ALA A 155 -10.81 -14.09 -3.41
N LEU A 156 -11.46 -13.39 -4.35
CA LEU A 156 -12.77 -12.74 -4.10
C LEU A 156 -13.90 -13.75 -3.85
N ARG A 157 -13.85 -14.94 -4.47
CA ARG A 157 -14.88 -15.98 -4.27
C ARG A 157 -14.76 -16.71 -2.94
N VAL A 158 -13.53 -16.95 -2.47
CA VAL A 158 -13.29 -17.66 -1.21
C VAL A 158 -13.23 -16.73 0.00
N GLY A 159 -13.15 -15.42 -0.22
CA GLY A 159 -13.06 -14.42 0.83
C GLY A 159 -14.31 -14.38 1.70
N SER A 160 -14.11 -14.28 3.02
CA SER A 160 -15.13 -14.08 4.04
C SER A 160 -15.04 -12.66 4.63
N SER A 161 -15.64 -12.44 5.81
CA SER A 161 -15.54 -11.20 6.58
C SER A 161 -14.10 -10.75 6.85
N ASP A 162 -13.16 -11.70 6.95
CA ASP A 162 -11.79 -11.45 7.40
C ASP A 162 -10.83 -11.15 6.21
N PHE A 163 -11.40 -10.83 5.04
CA PHE A 163 -10.63 -10.52 3.84
C PHE A 163 -10.14 -9.06 3.85
N GLU A 164 -9.16 -8.78 4.72
CA GLU A 164 -8.55 -7.46 4.89
C GLU A 164 -8.02 -6.85 3.57
N LEU A 165 -7.41 -7.66 2.71
CA LEU A 165 -6.85 -7.20 1.43
C LEU A 165 -7.87 -7.11 0.30
N LYS A 166 -9.19 -7.23 0.56
CA LYS A 166 -10.23 -7.19 -0.47
C LYS A 166 -10.16 -5.95 -1.37
N PRO A 167 -10.02 -4.71 -0.87
CA PRO A 167 -9.86 -3.54 -1.75
C PRO A 167 -8.62 -3.63 -2.65
N SER A 168 -7.50 -4.12 -2.09
CA SER A 168 -6.26 -4.35 -2.86
C SER A 168 -6.45 -5.43 -3.92
N CYS A 169 -7.19 -6.50 -3.62
CA CYS A 169 -7.51 -7.57 -4.55
C CYS A 169 -8.33 -7.05 -5.74
N GLN A 170 -9.40 -6.29 -5.47
CA GLN A 170 -10.23 -5.66 -6.49
C GLN A 170 -9.43 -4.68 -7.35
N LEU A 171 -8.55 -3.88 -6.73
CA LEU A 171 -7.71 -2.92 -7.45
C LEU A 171 -6.77 -3.60 -8.44
N TYR A 172 -6.06 -4.64 -8.00
CA TYR A 172 -5.18 -5.39 -8.90
C TYR A 172 -5.96 -6.19 -9.94
N LEU A 173 -7.18 -6.63 -9.64
CA LEU A 173 -8.03 -7.29 -10.63
C LEU A 173 -8.45 -6.29 -11.72
N ALA A 174 -8.84 -5.07 -11.35
CA ALA A 174 -9.16 -4.00 -12.29
C ALA A 174 -7.95 -3.63 -13.16
N LYS A 175 -6.77 -3.43 -12.55
CA LYS A 175 -5.50 -3.21 -13.29
C LYS A 175 -5.19 -4.35 -14.25
N THR A 176 -5.42 -5.59 -13.84
CA THR A 176 -5.22 -6.76 -14.69
C THR A 176 -6.20 -6.78 -15.86
N TYR A 177 -7.48 -6.45 -15.62
CA TYR A 177 -8.48 -6.37 -16.67
C TYR A 177 -8.17 -5.28 -17.71
N LEU A 178 -7.64 -4.13 -17.31
CA LEU A 178 -7.11 -3.15 -18.28
C LEU A 178 -6.01 -3.73 -19.16
N LYS A 179 -5.06 -4.47 -18.59
CA LYS A 179 -3.99 -5.11 -19.37
C LYS A 179 -4.49 -6.20 -20.31
N LEU A 180 -5.70 -6.72 -20.08
CA LEU A 180 -6.37 -7.71 -20.91
C LEU A 180 -7.40 -7.07 -21.87
N GLY A 181 -7.48 -5.73 -21.96
CA GLY A 181 -8.43 -5.02 -22.84
C GLY A 181 -9.89 -5.09 -22.40
N ARG A 182 -10.15 -5.37 -21.11
CA ARG A 182 -11.50 -5.44 -20.53
C ARG A 182 -11.86 -4.13 -19.83
N ASP A 183 -11.84 -3.05 -20.59
CA ASP A 183 -11.84 -1.69 -20.05
C ASP A 183 -13.11 -1.36 -19.26
N VAL A 184 -14.28 -1.73 -19.79
CA VAL A 184 -15.58 -1.48 -19.11
C VAL A 184 -15.61 -2.09 -17.71
N VAL A 185 -15.25 -3.37 -17.61
CA VAL A 185 -15.24 -4.10 -16.32
C VAL A 185 -14.20 -3.52 -15.36
N ALA A 186 -13.05 -3.10 -15.89
CA ALA A 186 -12.02 -2.47 -15.07
C ALA A 186 -12.47 -1.12 -14.53
N MET A 187 -13.09 -0.28 -15.37
CA MET A 187 -13.60 1.04 -14.97
C MET A 187 -14.70 0.94 -13.91
N ASP A 188 -15.63 -0.02 -14.04
CA ASP A 188 -16.66 -0.27 -13.03
C ASP A 188 -16.05 -0.61 -11.66
N LEU A 189 -15.00 -1.44 -11.64
CA LEU A 189 -14.28 -1.77 -10.41
C LEU A 189 -13.54 -0.57 -9.83
N PHE A 190 -12.88 0.25 -10.66
CA PHE A 190 -12.23 1.46 -10.17
C PHE A 190 -13.25 2.47 -9.60
N ASP A 191 -14.42 2.62 -10.21
CA ASP A 191 -15.48 3.52 -9.70
C ASP A 191 -15.97 3.08 -8.31
N GLN A 192 -16.19 1.78 -8.11
CA GLN A 192 -16.53 1.23 -6.80
C GLN A 192 -15.43 1.48 -5.75
N LEU A 193 -14.16 1.29 -6.13
CA LEU A 193 -13.02 1.51 -5.25
C LEU A 193 -12.80 2.99 -4.92
N ALA A 194 -13.03 3.88 -5.88
CA ALA A 194 -12.98 5.32 -5.68
C ALA A 194 -14.04 5.78 -4.67
N LYS A 195 -15.26 5.23 -4.71
CA LYS A 195 -16.33 5.55 -3.75
C LYS A 195 -15.97 5.24 -2.29
N ILE A 196 -15.09 4.25 -2.06
CA ILE A 196 -14.59 3.91 -0.73
C ILE A 196 -13.23 4.54 -0.42
N GLY A 197 -12.77 5.48 -1.25
CA GLY A 197 -11.57 6.30 -0.99
C GLY A 197 -10.24 5.68 -1.42
N VAL A 198 -10.22 4.64 -2.28
CA VAL A 198 -8.96 4.08 -2.78
C VAL A 198 -8.30 5.06 -3.77
N THR A 199 -7.26 5.75 -3.30
CA THR A 199 -6.52 6.78 -4.04
C THR A 199 -5.99 6.30 -5.40
N GLU A 200 -5.49 5.06 -5.48
CA GLU A 200 -5.00 4.50 -6.74
C GLU A 200 -6.12 4.29 -7.78
N ALA A 201 -7.35 4.02 -7.35
CA ALA A 201 -8.48 3.88 -8.26
C ALA A 201 -8.89 5.23 -8.86
N HIS A 202 -8.85 6.30 -8.06
CA HIS A 202 -9.01 7.67 -8.56
C HIS A 202 -7.95 8.02 -9.61
N ALA A 203 -6.68 7.61 -9.42
CA ALA A 203 -5.63 7.89 -10.40
C ALA A 203 -5.92 7.25 -11.77
N GLU A 204 -6.36 5.99 -11.79
CA GLU A 204 -6.67 5.26 -13.03
C GLU A 204 -7.92 5.85 -13.74
N LEU A 205 -8.99 6.13 -12.99
CA LEU A 205 -10.19 6.81 -13.54
C LEU A 205 -9.85 8.19 -14.10
N GLY A 206 -9.05 8.96 -13.36
CA GLY A 206 -8.64 10.29 -13.75
C GLY A 206 -7.91 10.30 -15.10
N ARG A 207 -6.95 9.38 -15.28
CA ARG A 207 -6.23 9.21 -16.56
C ARG A 207 -7.13 8.75 -17.70
N TRP A 208 -8.02 7.80 -17.43
CA TRP A 208 -8.95 7.28 -18.45
C TRP A 208 -9.93 8.36 -18.94
N LEU A 209 -10.43 9.20 -18.04
CA LEU A 209 -11.42 10.24 -18.34
C LEU A 209 -10.81 11.48 -19.03
N MET A 210 -9.48 11.62 -19.10
CA MET A 210 -8.83 12.84 -19.58
C MET A 210 -9.31 13.31 -20.96
N THR A 211 -9.68 12.38 -21.84
CA THR A 211 -10.13 12.72 -23.21
C THR A 211 -11.64 12.78 -23.36
N THR A 212 -12.39 12.06 -22.51
CA THR A 212 -13.85 11.90 -22.65
C THR A 212 -14.64 12.81 -21.72
N ASP A 213 -14.12 13.06 -20.50
CA ASP A 213 -14.73 13.93 -19.50
C ASP A 213 -13.65 14.61 -18.64
N PRO A 214 -13.05 15.71 -19.14
CA PRO A 214 -11.96 16.42 -18.44
C PRO A 214 -12.35 16.95 -17.05
N ASN A 215 -13.63 17.24 -16.83
CA ASN A 215 -14.11 17.74 -15.53
C ASN A 215 -14.09 16.63 -14.48
N ARG A 216 -14.65 15.46 -14.79
CA ARG A 216 -14.56 14.30 -13.89
C ARG A 216 -13.12 13.81 -13.75
N ALA A 217 -12.33 13.85 -14.83
CA ALA A 217 -10.91 13.53 -14.78
C ALA A 217 -10.18 14.37 -13.72
N ARG A 218 -10.40 15.70 -13.72
CA ARG A 218 -9.82 16.62 -12.75
C ARG A 218 -10.20 16.28 -11.31
N GLN A 219 -11.47 15.99 -11.04
CA GLN A 219 -11.92 15.64 -9.70
C GLN A 219 -11.21 14.37 -9.20
N HIS A 220 -11.17 13.31 -10.02
CA HIS A 220 -10.48 12.08 -9.65
C HIS A 220 -8.97 12.30 -9.46
N LEU A 221 -8.30 13.02 -10.38
CA LEU A 221 -6.87 13.30 -10.25
C LEU A 221 -6.55 14.14 -8.99
N TYR A 222 -7.41 15.08 -8.61
CA TYR A 222 -7.25 15.86 -7.38
C TYR A 222 -7.34 15.01 -6.12
N GLU A 223 -8.35 14.12 -6.04
CA GLU A 223 -8.46 13.17 -4.92
C GLU A 223 -7.26 12.22 -4.86
N ALA A 224 -6.74 11.79 -6.02
CA ALA A 224 -5.57 10.93 -6.10
C ALA A 224 -4.26 11.66 -5.71
N ALA A 225 -4.11 12.93 -6.09
CA ALA A 225 -2.88 13.71 -5.89
C ALA A 225 -2.53 13.94 -4.41
N ARG A 226 -3.51 13.85 -3.50
CA ARG A 226 -3.29 13.90 -2.04
C ARG A 226 -2.31 12.83 -1.55
N GLY A 227 -2.29 11.66 -2.19
CA GLY A 227 -1.37 10.56 -1.86
C GLY A 227 -0.24 10.35 -2.88
N GLN A 228 -0.33 11.00 -4.05
CA GLN A 228 0.59 10.84 -5.18
C GLN A 228 0.89 12.21 -5.81
N PRO A 229 1.84 12.99 -5.24
CA PRO A 229 2.11 14.35 -5.70
C PRO A 229 2.48 14.45 -7.18
N GLU A 230 3.04 13.38 -7.77
CA GLU A 230 3.29 13.33 -9.22
C GLU A 230 2.05 13.53 -10.09
N LEU A 231 0.84 13.22 -9.58
CA LEU A 231 -0.42 13.41 -10.32
C LEU A 231 -0.82 14.87 -10.44
N TYR A 232 -0.21 15.79 -9.68
CA TYR A 232 -0.35 17.22 -9.94
C TYR A 232 0.19 17.61 -11.32
N LYS A 233 1.10 16.82 -11.94
CA LYS A 233 1.53 17.02 -13.33
C LYS A 233 0.42 16.74 -14.35
N ASP A 234 -0.44 15.77 -14.06
CA ASP A 234 -1.59 15.44 -14.91
C ASP A 234 -2.63 16.58 -14.82
N LEU A 235 -2.86 17.12 -13.61
CA LEU A 235 -3.69 18.32 -13.39
C LEU A 235 -3.14 19.57 -14.08
N PHE A 236 -1.82 19.81 -14.00
CA PHE A 236 -1.14 20.86 -14.76
C PHE A 236 -1.43 20.74 -16.26
N THR A 237 -1.31 19.53 -16.80
CA THR A 237 -1.52 19.27 -18.23
C THR A 237 -2.96 19.58 -18.65
N ILE A 238 -3.96 19.22 -17.83
CA ILE A 238 -5.36 19.57 -18.07
C ILE A 238 -5.55 21.08 -18.08
N SER A 239 -5.07 21.79 -17.06
CA SER A 239 -5.20 23.25 -16.97
C SER A 239 -4.55 23.97 -18.15
N MET A 240 -3.37 23.52 -18.60
CA MET A 240 -2.68 24.09 -19.76
C MET A 240 -3.45 23.87 -21.07
N LYS A 241 -4.00 22.68 -21.29
CA LYS A 241 -4.81 22.39 -22.49
C LYS A 241 -6.07 23.25 -22.54
N GLU A 242 -6.73 23.42 -21.41
CA GLU A 242 -7.92 24.28 -21.33
C GLU A 242 -7.56 25.76 -21.50
N ALA A 243 -6.45 26.22 -20.91
CA ALA A 243 -5.98 27.59 -21.06
C ALA A 243 -5.72 27.92 -22.54
N ALA A 244 -5.12 27.00 -23.29
CA ALA A 244 -4.85 27.18 -24.72
C ALA A 244 -6.12 27.42 -25.57
N SER A 245 -7.29 26.98 -25.08
CA SER A 245 -8.58 27.17 -25.77
C SER A 245 -9.47 28.25 -25.12
N ALA A 246 -9.01 28.88 -24.03
CA ALA A 246 -9.74 29.89 -23.29
C ALA A 246 -9.22 31.31 -23.59
N SER A 247 -10.04 32.32 -23.32
CA SER A 247 -9.66 33.73 -23.48
C SER A 247 -10.08 34.58 -22.27
N GLY A 248 -9.47 35.77 -22.14
CA GLY A 248 -9.75 36.72 -21.06
C GLY A 248 -9.45 36.15 -19.67
N LYS A 249 -10.23 36.56 -18.67
CA LYS A 249 -10.05 36.19 -17.26
C LYS A 249 -9.99 34.68 -17.02
N ARG A 250 -10.73 33.88 -17.78
CA ARG A 250 -10.72 32.42 -17.66
C ARG A 250 -9.36 31.82 -18.05
N ASN A 251 -8.71 32.36 -19.08
CA ASN A 251 -7.36 31.94 -19.46
C ASN A 251 -6.36 32.25 -18.34
N GLU A 252 -6.41 33.46 -17.79
CA GLU A 252 -5.54 33.88 -16.68
C GLU A 252 -5.70 32.98 -15.44
N ASP A 253 -6.95 32.67 -15.06
CA ASP A 253 -7.24 31.81 -13.92
C ASP A 253 -6.72 30.38 -14.15
N LEU A 254 -6.88 29.82 -15.35
CA LEU A 254 -6.37 28.49 -15.69
C LEU A 254 -4.84 28.43 -15.68
N LEU A 255 -4.16 29.47 -16.17
CA LEU A 255 -2.70 29.57 -16.10
C LEU A 255 -2.20 29.67 -14.66
N ARG A 256 -2.90 30.42 -13.79
CA ARG A 256 -2.59 30.46 -12.34
C ARG A 256 -2.72 29.09 -11.69
N TRP A 257 -3.80 28.37 -11.96
CA TRP A 257 -3.97 27.01 -11.45
C TRP A 257 -2.93 26.04 -12.00
N ALA A 258 -2.54 26.16 -13.27
CA ALA A 258 -1.47 25.36 -13.84
C ALA A 258 -0.16 25.57 -13.07
N LEU A 259 0.25 26.81 -12.82
CA LEU A 259 1.45 27.11 -12.03
C LEU A 259 1.39 26.51 -10.62
N GLU A 260 0.23 26.58 -9.97
CA GLU A 260 0.05 26.00 -8.65
C GLU A 260 0.16 24.46 -8.66
N TRP A 261 -0.44 23.79 -9.64
CA TRP A 261 -0.26 22.35 -9.81
C TRP A 261 1.19 21.97 -10.08
N TRP A 262 1.89 22.73 -10.90
CA TRP A 262 3.31 22.49 -11.14
C TRP A 262 4.15 22.64 -9.87
N ARG A 263 3.85 23.65 -9.04
CA ARG A 263 4.48 23.85 -7.72
C ARG A 263 4.21 22.66 -6.80
N LEU A 264 2.95 22.21 -6.69
CA LEU A 264 2.56 21.09 -5.83
C LEU A 264 3.09 19.73 -6.32
N ALA A 265 3.46 19.63 -7.60
CA ALA A 265 4.12 18.43 -8.13
C ALA A 265 5.59 18.29 -7.67
N ASP A 266 6.21 19.36 -7.16
CA ASP A 266 7.56 19.29 -6.60
C ASP A 266 7.52 18.71 -5.18
N ARG A 267 8.17 17.55 -5.01
CA ARG A 267 8.28 16.82 -3.73
C ARG A 267 9.05 17.57 -2.66
N ARG A 268 9.74 18.67 -3.00
CA ARG A 268 10.50 19.52 -2.06
C ARG A 268 9.67 20.63 -1.43
N VAL A 269 8.47 20.88 -1.94
CA VAL A 269 7.58 21.90 -1.39
C VAL A 269 6.98 21.36 -0.09
N GLU A 270 7.29 22.02 1.02
CA GLU A 270 6.64 21.76 2.31
C GLU A 270 5.25 22.41 2.34
N PHE A 271 4.30 21.72 2.97
CA PHE A 271 2.89 22.11 3.12
C PHE A 271 2.68 23.02 4.33
#